data_AF-A0A524EFW6-F1
#
_entry.id   AF-A0A524EFW6-F1
#
_cell.length_a   1.000
_cell.length_b   1.000
_cell.length_c   1.000
_cell.angle_alpha   90.00
_cell.angle_beta   90.00
_cell.angle_gamma   90.00
#
_symmetry.space_group_name_H-M   'P 1'
#
loop_
_entity.id
_entity.type
_entity.pdbx_description
1 polymer ?
#
loop_
_entity_poly.entity_id
_entity_poly.type
_entity_poly.pdbx_seq_one_letter_code
_entity_poly.pdbx_strand_id
1 'polypeptide(L)'
;MKQYYRIDDRTIARLLNKPLRKIQNKMFHLSQRQVNQNMLMRLVFGRSDTAQKQAKKKWLIVFSNKQYIFYHMETIEKLKDLYIKGYNYKEMLEALKEYEIETRDEIKAIVDTLIKNQRLSDREISVKERQDKKRFENL
;
A
#
# COMPACT_ATOMS: atom_id res chain seq x y z
N MET A 1 -6.26 20.44 -5.44
CA MET A 1 -6.67 19.20 -6.14
C MET A 1 -7.29 18.28 -5.10
N LYS A 2 -8.44 17.64 -5.37
CA LYS A 2 -8.94 16.58 -4.48
C LYS A 2 -7.88 15.47 -4.45
N GLN A 3 -7.27 15.28 -3.30
CA GLN A 3 -6.21 14.31 -3.07
C GLN A 3 -6.91 12.97 -2.83
N TYR A 4 -7.08 12.17 -3.88
CA TYR A 4 -7.70 10.85 -3.74
C TYR A 4 -6.75 9.92 -2.97
N TYR A 5 -7.17 9.46 -1.80
CA TYR A 5 -6.44 8.45 -1.01
C TYR A 5 -6.53 7.06 -1.65
N ARG A 6 -7.66 6.79 -2.32
CA ARG A 6 -7.98 5.55 -3.01
C ARG A 6 -8.73 5.85 -4.30
N ILE A 7 -8.48 5.08 -5.35
CA ILE A 7 -9.28 5.14 -6.57
C ILE A 7 -9.31 3.79 -7.28
N ASP A 8 -10.51 3.28 -7.58
CA ASP A 8 -10.70 2.00 -8.26
C ASP A 8 -10.71 2.13 -9.80
N ASP A 9 -10.56 0.99 -10.48
CA ASP A 9 -10.52 0.90 -11.93
C ASP A 9 -11.79 1.36 -12.65
N ARG A 10 -12.96 1.18 -12.03
CA ARG A 10 -14.25 1.63 -12.57
C ARG A 10 -14.36 3.15 -12.48
N THR A 11 -13.94 3.72 -11.37
CA THR A 11 -13.89 5.17 -11.15
C THR A 11 -12.94 5.82 -12.16
N ILE A 12 -11.74 5.26 -12.38
CA ILE A 12 -10.81 5.73 -13.40
C ILE A 12 -11.41 5.60 -14.81
N ALA A 13 -12.05 4.47 -15.13
CA ALA A 13 -12.67 4.24 -16.42
C ALA A 13 -13.76 5.29 -16.72
N ARG A 14 -14.58 5.61 -15.72
CA ARG A 14 -15.60 6.67 -15.80
C ARG A 14 -14.97 8.05 -16.00
N LEU A 15 -14.00 8.42 -15.17
CA LEU A 15 -13.34 9.74 -15.24
C LEU A 15 -12.61 9.97 -16.56
N LEU A 16 -11.96 8.95 -17.11
CA LEU A 16 -11.22 9.05 -18.36
C LEU A 16 -12.09 8.79 -19.60
N ASN A 17 -13.35 8.43 -19.39
CA ASN A 17 -14.27 7.96 -20.43
C ASN A 17 -13.61 6.90 -21.34
N LYS A 18 -13.04 5.86 -20.71
CA LYS A 18 -12.37 4.74 -21.40
C LYS A 18 -13.01 3.40 -21.01
N PRO A 19 -12.95 2.38 -21.89
CA PRO A 19 -13.40 1.04 -21.55
C PRO A 19 -12.64 0.47 -20.35
N LEU A 20 -13.36 -0.14 -19.41
CA LEU A 20 -12.78 -0.73 -18.19
C LEU A 20 -11.61 -1.67 -18.50
N ARG A 21 -11.75 -2.53 -19.51
CA ARG A 21 -10.70 -3.48 -19.93
C ARG A 21 -9.39 -2.78 -20.31
N LYS A 22 -9.47 -1.59 -20.94
CA LYS A 22 -8.28 -0.80 -21.31
C LYS A 22 -7.58 -0.26 -20.07
N ILE A 23 -8.35 0.18 -19.08
CA ILE A 23 -7.83 0.63 -17.78
C ILE A 23 -7.21 -0.54 -17.01
N GLN A 24 -7.91 -1.66 -16.92
CA GLN A 24 -7.43 -2.88 -16.24
C GLN A 24 -6.13 -3.41 -16.85
N ASN A 25 -6.04 -3.51 -18.17
CA ASN A 25 -4.79 -3.90 -18.85
C ASN A 25 -3.65 -2.94 -18.51
N LYS A 26 -3.92 -1.63 -18.50
CA LYS A 26 -2.92 -0.63 -18.13
C LYS A 26 -2.47 -0.78 -16.68
N MET A 27 -3.41 -0.99 -15.76
CA MET A 27 -3.13 -1.20 -14.34
C MET A 27 -2.35 -2.49 -14.09
N PHE A 28 -2.70 -3.57 -14.78
CA PHE A 28 -1.93 -4.81 -14.74
C PHE A 28 -0.47 -4.58 -15.12
N HIS A 29 -0.21 -3.93 -16.26
CA HIS A 29 1.17 -3.63 -16.65
C HIS A 29 1.89 -2.71 -15.66
N LEU A 30 1.18 -1.74 -15.07
CA LEU A 30 1.74 -0.85 -14.05
C LEU A 30 2.02 -1.59 -12.74
N SER A 31 1.21 -2.58 -12.35
CA SER A 31 1.42 -3.39 -11.15
C SER A 31 2.65 -4.28 -11.28
N GLN A 32 2.87 -4.89 -12.44
CA GLN A 32 4.10 -5.65 -12.72
C GLN A 32 5.36 -4.77 -12.63
N ARG A 33 5.26 -3.50 -13.04
CA ARG A 33 6.37 -2.52 -13.03
C ARG A 33 6.59 -1.83 -11.67
N GLN A 34 5.90 -2.24 -10.60
CA GLN A 34 6.14 -1.72 -9.25
C GLN A 34 7.30 -2.41 -8.54
N VAL A 35 7.61 -3.66 -8.91
CA VAL A 35 8.69 -4.47 -8.32
C VAL A 35 10.08 -3.84 -8.57
N ASN A 36 10.26 -3.17 -9.71
CA ASN A 36 11.60 -2.93 -10.25
C ASN A 36 12.21 -1.54 -10.02
N GLN A 37 11.47 -0.55 -9.51
CA GLN A 37 12.03 0.80 -9.42
C GLN A 37 13.01 1.00 -8.25
N ASN A 38 12.78 0.35 -7.10
CA ASN A 38 13.70 0.49 -5.98
C ASN A 38 15.02 -0.24 -6.22
N MET A 39 15.00 -1.41 -6.89
CA MET A 39 16.20 -2.19 -7.19
C MET A 39 17.04 -1.55 -8.31
N LEU A 40 16.41 -1.14 -9.42
CA LEU A 40 17.11 -0.44 -10.51
C LEU A 40 17.72 0.88 -10.05
N MET A 41 17.02 1.66 -9.22
CA MET A 41 17.58 2.93 -8.73
C MET A 41 18.76 2.72 -7.79
N ARG A 42 18.73 1.65 -6.98
CA ARG A 42 19.84 1.32 -6.08
C ARG A 42 21.08 0.88 -6.84
N LEU A 43 20.89 0.16 -7.95
CA LEU A 43 21.98 -0.31 -8.82
C LEU A 43 22.53 0.79 -9.75
N VAL A 44 21.67 1.68 -10.25
CA VAL A 44 22.04 2.70 -11.26
C VAL A 44 22.49 4.01 -10.63
N PHE A 45 21.92 4.45 -9.49
CA PHE A 45 22.12 5.81 -8.96
C PHE A 45 22.92 5.91 -7.65
N GLY A 46 23.42 4.80 -7.08
CA GLY A 46 24.35 4.79 -5.94
C GLY A 46 24.08 5.82 -4.83
N ARG A 47 23.37 5.44 -3.74
CA ARG A 47 23.19 6.22 -2.48
C ARG A 47 22.95 7.74 -2.60
N SER A 48 22.44 8.27 -3.70
CA SER A 48 22.12 9.69 -3.81
C SER A 48 20.66 9.94 -3.38
N ASP A 49 20.47 10.69 -2.30
CA ASP A 49 19.19 10.88 -1.59
C ASP A 49 18.11 11.60 -2.42
N THR A 50 18.52 12.29 -3.49
CA THR A 50 17.62 13.03 -4.41
C THR A 50 16.95 12.11 -5.43
N ALA A 51 17.67 11.12 -5.95
CA ALA A 51 17.15 10.12 -6.89
C ALA A 51 16.13 9.18 -6.20
N GLN A 52 16.38 8.84 -4.92
CA GLN A 52 15.46 8.05 -4.10
C GLN A 52 14.09 8.73 -3.90
N LYS A 53 14.03 10.07 -3.87
CA LYS A 53 12.77 10.83 -3.71
C LYS A 53 11.93 10.87 -4.99
N GLN A 54 12.55 10.95 -6.17
CA GLN A 54 11.83 11.00 -7.45
C GLN A 54 11.39 9.61 -7.95
N ALA A 55 12.09 8.53 -7.57
CA ALA A 55 11.73 7.18 -7.99
C ALA A 55 10.70 6.46 -7.13
N LYS A 56 10.31 7.02 -5.97
CA LYS A 56 9.14 6.54 -5.24
C LYS A 56 7.90 6.88 -6.05
N LYS A 57 7.45 5.96 -6.93
CA LYS A 57 6.07 6.00 -7.43
C LYS A 57 5.16 6.13 -6.21
N LYS A 58 4.50 7.30 -6.11
CA LYS A 58 3.63 7.74 -5.00
C LYS A 58 2.36 6.89 -4.81
N TRP A 59 2.31 5.71 -5.41
CA TRP A 59 1.09 4.93 -5.59
C TRP A 59 1.41 3.44 -5.49
N LEU A 60 0.49 2.66 -4.92
CA LEU A 60 0.48 1.19 -4.93
C LEU A 60 -0.75 0.74 -5.70
N ILE A 61 -0.57 -0.21 -6.62
CA ILE A 61 -1.71 -0.85 -7.29
C ILE A 61 -1.88 -2.23 -6.69
N VAL A 62 -3.06 -2.47 -6.14
CA VAL A 62 -3.44 -3.75 -5.56
C VAL A 62 -4.56 -4.33 -6.42
N PHE A 63 -4.46 -5.62 -6.69
CA PHE A 63 -5.56 -6.36 -7.30
C PHE A 63 -6.30 -7.10 -6.19
N SER A 64 -7.56 -6.71 -5.93
CA SER A 64 -8.41 -7.32 -4.90
C SER A 64 -9.84 -7.36 -5.40
N ASN A 65 -10.63 -8.39 -5.04
CA ASN A 65 -12.04 -8.52 -5.41
C ASN A 65 -12.33 -8.31 -6.92
N LYS A 66 -11.47 -8.87 -7.79
CA LYS A 66 -11.56 -8.76 -9.27
C LYS A 66 -11.49 -7.32 -9.82
N GLN A 67 -10.98 -6.38 -9.03
CA GLN A 67 -10.77 -4.99 -9.43
C GLN A 67 -9.35 -4.55 -9.08
N TYR A 68 -8.84 -3.58 -9.83
CA TYR A 68 -7.61 -2.89 -9.46
C TYR A 68 -7.92 -1.62 -8.67
N ILE A 69 -7.18 -1.44 -7.57
CA ILE A 69 -7.30 -0.27 -6.70
C ILE A 69 -5.94 0.41 -6.62
N PHE A 70 -5.93 1.72 -6.85
CA PHE A 70 -4.78 2.60 -6.60
C PHE A 70 -4.89 3.18 -5.19
N TYR A 71 -3.84 2.99 -4.40
CA TYR A 71 -3.68 3.62 -3.09
C TYR A 71 -2.59 4.68 -3.14
N HIS A 72 -2.86 5.83 -2.52
CA HIS A 72 -1.91 6.92 -2.37
C HIS A 72 -0.81 6.59 -1.35
N MET A 73 0.35 7.24 -1.49
CA MET A 73 1.52 7.04 -0.62
C MET A 73 1.22 7.28 0.86
N GLU A 74 0.44 8.30 1.18
CA GLU A 74 0.07 8.63 2.56
C GLU A 74 -0.68 7.47 3.25
N THR A 75 -1.64 6.86 2.53
CA THR A 75 -2.36 5.68 3.01
C THR A 75 -1.40 4.51 3.26
N ILE A 76 -0.43 4.32 2.36
CA ILE A 76 0.55 3.25 2.45
C ILE A 76 1.51 3.48 3.63
N GLU A 77 2.00 4.71 3.82
CA GLU A 77 2.92 5.04 4.91
C GLU A 77 2.26 4.86 6.28
N LYS A 78 1.03 5.37 6.45
CA LYS A 78 0.31 5.15 7.71
C LYS A 78 0.00 3.68 7.96
N LEU A 79 -0.33 2.91 6.91
CA LEU A 79 -0.50 1.46 7.03
C LEU A 79 0.81 0.76 7.43
N LYS A 80 1.95 1.17 6.87
CA LYS A 80 3.28 0.65 7.24
C LYS A 80 3.61 0.95 8.70
N ASP A 81 3.37 2.17 9.15
CA ASP A 81 3.62 2.56 10.53
C ASP A 81 2.79 1.73 11.50
N LEU A 82 1.50 1.52 11.20
CA LEU A 82 0.63 0.65 11.99
C LEU A 82 1.12 -0.80 11.96
N TYR A 83 1.64 -1.27 10.83
CA TYR A 83 2.17 -2.63 10.68
C TYR A 83 3.43 -2.85 11.51
N ILE A 84 4.37 -1.90 11.46
CA ILE A 84 5.61 -1.93 12.23
C ILE A 84 5.31 -1.86 13.74
N LYS A 85 4.35 -1.02 14.13
CA LYS A 85 3.89 -0.89 15.51
C LYS A 85 3.11 -2.12 16.03
N GLY A 86 2.93 -3.16 15.23
CA GLY A 86 2.27 -4.42 15.64
C GLY A 86 0.74 -4.32 15.77
N TYR A 87 0.09 -3.43 15.03
CA TYR A 87 -1.38 -3.34 15.02
C TYR A 87 -2.02 -4.55 14.34
N ASN A 88 -3.17 -4.95 14.87
CA ASN A 88 -4.00 -5.97 14.24
C ASN A 88 -4.80 -5.39 13.07
N TYR A 89 -5.21 -6.24 12.12
CA TYR A 89 -6.05 -5.80 10.99
C TYR A 89 -7.35 -5.10 11.43
N LYS A 90 -7.88 -5.44 12.62
CA LYS A 90 -9.05 -4.74 13.20
C LYS A 90 -8.72 -3.30 13.57
N GLU A 91 -7.64 -3.09 14.34
CA GLU A 91 -7.21 -1.77 14.79
C GLU A 91 -6.70 -0.93 13.61
N MET A 92 -6.02 -1.55 12.65
CA MET A 92 -5.63 -0.91 11.39
C MET A 92 -6.83 -0.41 10.61
N LEU A 93 -7.89 -1.22 10.52
CA LEU A 93 -9.11 -0.84 9.81
C LEU A 93 -9.74 0.39 10.45
N GLU A 94 -9.82 0.45 11.79
CA GLU A 94 -10.33 1.63 12.49
C GLU A 94 -9.51 2.89 12.20
N ALA A 95 -8.18 2.79 12.24
CA ALA A 95 -7.28 3.91 11.96
C ALA A 95 -7.23 4.33 10.48
N LEU A 96 -7.61 3.43 9.57
CA LEU A 96 -7.55 3.64 8.12
C LEU A 96 -8.91 3.95 7.47
N LYS A 97 -9.99 4.03 8.26
CA LYS A 97 -11.31 4.50 7.78
C LYS A 97 -11.23 5.87 7.11
N GLU A 98 -10.37 6.75 7.61
CA GLU A 98 -10.13 8.09 7.05
C GLU A 98 -9.56 8.05 5.62
N TYR A 99 -8.91 6.95 5.23
CA TYR A 99 -8.27 6.77 3.92
C TYR A 99 -9.11 5.93 2.96
N GLU A 100 -10.42 5.84 3.21
CA GLU A 100 -11.39 5.11 2.39
C GLU A 100 -11.08 3.59 2.28
N ILE A 101 -10.41 3.02 3.30
CA ILE A 101 -10.21 1.57 3.42
C ILE A 101 -11.38 0.98 4.19
N GLU A 102 -12.14 0.11 3.52
CA GLU A 102 -13.42 -0.39 4.04
C GLU A 102 -13.32 -1.78 4.67
N THR A 103 -12.36 -2.61 4.24
CA THR A 103 -12.33 -4.03 4.60
C THR A 103 -10.96 -4.50 5.09
N ARG A 104 -10.98 -5.53 5.94
CA ARG A 104 -9.75 -6.21 6.40
C ARG A 104 -9.04 -6.91 5.24
N ASP A 105 -9.80 -7.39 4.26
CA ASP A 105 -9.26 -8.06 3.08
C ASP A 105 -8.49 -7.08 2.19
N GLU A 106 -8.92 -5.81 2.09
CA GLU A 106 -8.15 -4.76 1.45
C GLU A 106 -6.81 -4.53 2.15
N ILE A 107 -6.80 -4.44 3.50
CA ILE A 107 -5.55 -4.28 4.27
C ILE A 107 -4.62 -5.46 4.03
N LYS A 108 -5.15 -6.69 4.07
CA LYS A 108 -4.40 -7.90 3.79
C LYS A 108 -3.80 -7.87 2.39
N ALA A 109 -4.60 -7.53 1.37
CA ALA A 109 -4.14 -7.44 -0.01
C ALA A 109 -3.05 -6.37 -0.19
N ILE A 110 -3.15 -5.23 0.50
CA ILE A 110 -2.11 -4.19 0.50
C ILE A 110 -0.82 -4.73 1.13
N VAL A 111 -0.89 -5.34 2.31
CA VAL A 111 0.27 -5.93 3.00
C VAL A 111 0.94 -7.01 2.14
N ASP A 112 0.16 -7.95 1.61
CA ASP A 112 0.67 -9.02 0.75
C ASP A 112 1.33 -8.45 -0.50
N THR A 113 0.75 -7.41 -1.11
CA THR A 113 1.34 -6.72 -2.27
C THR A 113 2.63 -5.98 -1.90
N LEU A 114 2.71 -5.39 -0.70
CA LEU A 114 3.91 -4.72 -0.23
C LEU A 114 5.04 -5.71 0.07
N ILE A 115 4.73 -6.86 0.68
CA ILE A 115 5.67 -7.96 0.92
C ILE A 115 6.16 -8.54 -0.41
N LYS A 116 5.24 -8.85 -1.34
CA LYS A 116 5.57 -9.40 -2.67
C LYS A 116 6.49 -8.46 -3.46
N ASN A 117 6.32 -7.15 -3.31
CA ASN A 117 7.17 -6.15 -3.94
C ASN A 117 8.46 -5.86 -3.17
N GLN A 118 8.77 -6.59 -2.08
CA GLN A 118 9.90 -6.31 -1.16
C GLN A 118 9.92 -4.86 -0.66
N ARG A 119 8.75 -4.21 -0.58
CA ARG A 119 8.60 -2.83 -0.10
C ARG A 119 8.28 -2.77 1.40
N LEU A 120 8.19 -3.93 2.06
CA LEU A 120 7.92 -4.11 3.47
C LEU A 120 8.81 -5.24 3.98
N SER A 121 9.55 -5.00 5.06
CA SER A 121 10.28 -6.03 5.80
C SER A 121 9.33 -6.78 6.74
N ASP A 122 9.79 -7.91 7.29
CA ASP A 122 9.09 -8.57 8.39
C ASP A 122 8.89 -7.61 9.57
N ARG A 123 7.82 -7.84 10.34
CA ARG A 123 7.38 -6.95 11.43
C ARG A 123 8.49 -6.82 12.48
N GLU A 124 8.79 -5.59 12.92
CA GLU A 124 9.72 -5.35 14.03
C GLU A 124 9.19 -5.90 15.37
N ILE A 125 7.87 -5.92 15.54
CA ILE A 125 7.21 -6.40 16.75
C ILE A 125 6.10 -7.37 16.35
N SER A 126 6.13 -8.57 16.92
CA SER A 126 5.04 -9.53 16.71
C SER A 126 3.75 -9.01 17.34
N VAL A 127 2.61 -9.30 16.70
CA VAL A 127 1.27 -8.99 17.26
C VAL A 127 1.16 -9.50 18.71
N LYS A 128 1.77 -10.66 18.98
CA LYS A 128 1.81 -11.29 20.29
C LYS A 128 2.57 -10.43 21.31
N GLU A 129 3.77 -9.96 20.98
CA GLU A 129 4.58 -9.11 21.87
C GLU A 129 3.89 -7.80 22.23
N ARG A 130 3.17 -7.19 21.29
CA ARG A 130 2.42 -5.96 21.57
C ARG A 130 1.19 -6.22 22.47
N GLN A 131 0.49 -7.32 22.24
CA GLN A 131 -0.64 -7.72 23.09
C GLN A 131 -0.17 -8.05 24.51
N ASP A 132 1.00 -8.68 24.65
CA ASP A 132 1.60 -8.97 25.93
C ASP A 132 2.01 -7.68 26.65
N LYS A 133 2.67 -6.72 25.97
CA LYS A 133 2.96 -5.40 26.55
C LYS A 133 1.72 -4.67 27.06
N LYS A 134 0.63 -4.65 26.27
CA LYS A 134 -0.65 -4.05 26.69
C LYS A 134 -1.30 -4.76 27.89
N ARG A 135 -1.04 -6.06 28.09
CA ARG A 135 -1.54 -6.80 29.26
C ARG A 135 -0.76 -6.46 30.52
N PHE A 136 0.55 -6.25 30.40
CA PHE A 136 1.40 -5.88 31.54
C PHE A 136 1.33 -4.39 31.91
N GLU A 137 0.95 -3.49 31.00
CA GLU A 137 0.69 -2.08 31.32
C GLU A 137 -0.64 -1.85 32.08
N ASN A 138 -1.57 -2.80 32.01
CA ASN A 138 -2.88 -2.73 32.69
C ASN A 138 -2.94 -3.54 34.00
N LEU A 139 -1.79 -3.96 34.54
CA LEU A 139 -1.61 -4.57 35.86
C LEU A 139 -0.96 -3.56 36.81
#